data_AF-A0A8R1EHL2-F1
#
_entry.id   AF-A0A8R1EHL2-F1
#
_cell.length_a   1.000
_cell.length_b   1.000
_cell.length_c   1.000
_cell.angle_alpha   90.00
_cell.angle_beta   90.00
_cell.angle_gamma   90.00
#
_symmetry.space_group_name_H-M   'P 1'
#
loop_
_entity.id
_entity.type
_entity.pdbx_description
1 polymer ?
#
loop_
_entity_poly.entity_id
_entity_poly.type
_entity_poly.pdbx_seq_one_letter_code
_entity_poly.pdbx_strand_id
1 'polypeptide(L)'
;MVAQAQRAGASEKAKVELSEDSLSLARKGPTSSKTSKKQKDSDFLEGPKKAFFDRITQVAMSPELCNLAALLAQSALLAKAPNTLKAYQAENRLRKAWMAKKDLPEEEQSLLLYLAHRSQVVGSGSIAKAIAAFRM
;
A
#
# COMPACT_ATOMS: atom_id res chain seq x y z
N MET A 1 34.63 -49.13 22.69
CA MET A 1 33.49 -48.44 23.34
C MET A 1 33.31 -47.11 22.64
N VAL A 2 32.15 -46.90 22.00
CA VAL A 2 31.80 -45.67 21.27
C VAL A 2 31.09 -44.74 22.26
N ALA A 3 31.59 -43.52 22.43
CA ALA A 3 30.95 -42.49 23.26
C ALA A 3 30.68 -41.22 22.44
N GLN A 4 29.45 -41.18 21.93
CA GLN A 4 28.47 -40.09 21.97
C GLN A 4 28.91 -38.64 21.68
N ALA A 5 28.41 -38.14 20.55
CA ALA A 5 28.26 -36.72 20.23
C ALA A 5 27.27 -36.01 21.16
N GLN A 6 27.57 -34.76 21.52
CA GLN A 6 26.59 -33.80 22.04
C GLN A 6 26.64 -32.50 21.24
N ARG A 7 25.60 -32.30 20.42
CA ARG A 7 25.17 -30.98 19.93
C ARG A 7 24.40 -30.31 21.06
N ALA A 8 24.77 -29.08 21.41
CA ALA A 8 23.89 -28.16 22.13
C ALA A 8 23.88 -26.83 21.38
N GLY A 9 22.79 -26.61 20.64
CA GLY A 9 22.47 -25.31 20.08
C GLY A 9 21.86 -24.42 21.17
N ALA A 10 22.29 -23.17 21.21
CA ALA A 10 21.56 -22.10 21.88
C ALA A 10 21.29 -21.02 20.82
N SER A 11 20.11 -21.09 20.19
CA SER A 11 19.59 -19.97 19.41
C SER A 11 18.99 -18.99 20.41
N GLU A 12 19.72 -17.92 20.68
CA GLU A 12 19.31 -16.81 21.51
C GLU A 12 18.11 -16.13 20.85
N LYS A 13 16.90 -16.38 21.37
CA LYS A 13 15.68 -15.70 20.92
C LYS A 13 15.73 -14.26 21.42
N ALA A 14 16.09 -13.33 20.54
CA ALA A 14 15.87 -11.91 20.75
C ALA A 14 14.38 -11.65 21.02
N LYS A 15 14.05 -11.31 22.26
CA LYS A 15 12.72 -10.88 22.68
C LYS A 15 12.54 -9.44 22.19
N VAL A 16 11.96 -9.27 21.00
CA VAL A 16 11.51 -7.96 20.51
C VAL A 16 10.26 -7.60 21.33
N GLU A 17 10.41 -6.65 22.24
CA GLU A 17 9.30 -6.04 22.97
C GLU A 17 8.49 -5.20 21.98
N LEU A 18 7.34 -5.73 21.53
CA LEU A 18 6.37 -4.95 20.75
C LEU A 18 5.67 -3.95 21.66
N SER A 19 5.82 -2.67 21.37
CA SER A 19 5.07 -1.59 21.99
C SER A 19 3.55 -1.79 21.85
N GLU A 20 2.83 -1.55 22.94
CA GLU A 20 1.37 -1.76 23.11
C GLU A 20 0.49 -1.01 22.09
N ASP A 21 1.06 -0.06 21.34
CA ASP A 21 0.41 0.65 20.23
C ASP A 21 -0.02 -0.27 19.07
N SER A 22 0.48 -1.50 19.01
CA SER A 22 0.20 -2.46 17.93
C SER A 22 -1.11 -3.24 18.10
N LEU A 23 -1.70 -3.23 19.29
CA LEU A 23 -2.79 -4.15 19.67
C LEU A 23 -4.20 -3.62 19.42
N SER A 24 -4.38 -2.36 19.02
CA SER A 24 -5.70 -1.71 18.96
C SER A 24 -6.46 -1.85 17.63
N LEU A 25 -5.98 -2.63 16.66
CA LEU A 25 -6.62 -2.72 15.32
C LEU A 25 -7.23 -4.08 14.98
N ALA A 26 -7.42 -4.96 15.96
CA ALA A 26 -8.09 -6.25 15.76
C ALA A 26 -9.53 -6.26 16.33
N ARG A 27 -10.49 -6.35 15.40
CA ARG A 27 -11.92 -6.77 15.53
C ARG A 27 -12.96 -5.70 15.86
N LYS A 28 -13.75 -5.34 14.83
CA LYS A 28 -15.23 -5.37 14.85
C LYS A 28 -15.76 -5.68 13.44
N GLY A 29 -16.73 -6.59 13.35
CA GLY A 29 -17.36 -7.05 12.11
C GLY A 29 -18.22 -5.98 11.42
N PRO A 30 -18.75 -6.26 10.21
CA PRO A 30 -19.26 -5.24 9.31
C PRO A 30 -20.78 -5.08 9.40
N THR A 31 -21.25 -3.95 9.91
CA THR A 31 -22.58 -3.41 9.56
C THR A 31 -22.52 -1.89 9.61
N SER A 32 -22.25 -1.28 8.47
CA SER A 32 -22.61 0.13 8.24
C SER A 32 -22.71 0.36 6.74
N SER A 33 -23.94 0.33 6.26
CA SER A 33 -24.35 0.92 4.98
C SER A 33 -23.92 2.39 4.98
N LYS A 34 -22.88 2.70 4.21
CA LYS A 34 -22.50 4.07 3.88
C LYS A 34 -22.53 4.22 2.38
N THR A 35 -23.34 5.17 1.95
CA THR A 35 -23.39 5.71 0.60
C THR A 35 -21.96 5.98 0.13
N SER A 36 -21.54 5.25 -0.89
CA SER A 36 -20.22 5.41 -1.48
C SER A 36 -20.11 6.81 -2.08
N LYS A 37 -19.45 7.71 -1.33
CA LYS A 37 -18.98 8.98 -1.86
C LYS A 37 -18.14 8.64 -3.09
N LYS A 38 -18.58 9.05 -4.28
CA LYS A 38 -17.85 8.86 -5.54
C LYS A 38 -16.47 9.50 -5.34
N GLN A 39 -15.48 8.67 -5.11
CA GLN A 39 -14.10 9.10 -4.89
C GLN A 39 -13.57 9.61 -6.23
N LYS A 40 -12.88 10.75 -6.21
CA LYS A 40 -12.39 11.41 -7.41
C LYS A 40 -11.24 10.56 -7.99
N ASP A 41 -11.32 10.21 -9.26
CA ASP A 41 -10.31 9.38 -9.96
C ASP A 41 -8.89 10.01 -9.99
N SER A 42 -8.73 11.23 -9.46
CA SER A 42 -7.44 11.90 -9.29
C SER A 42 -6.58 11.37 -8.13
N ASP A 43 -7.12 10.55 -7.23
CA ASP A 43 -6.39 10.06 -6.04
C ASP A 43 -5.38 8.94 -6.35
N PHE A 44 -5.34 8.48 -7.60
CA PHE A 44 -4.59 7.31 -8.09
C PHE A 44 -3.25 7.68 -8.75
N LEU A 45 -3.06 8.95 -9.08
CA LEU A 45 -1.81 9.42 -9.64
C LEU A 45 -1.00 10.07 -8.53
N GLU A 46 0.06 9.39 -8.10
CA GLU A 46 1.03 9.90 -7.14
C GLU A 46 2.43 10.03 -7.78
N GLY A 47 3.21 10.96 -7.23
CA GLY A 47 4.63 11.11 -7.55
C GLY A 47 4.93 11.32 -9.04
N PRO A 48 6.01 10.71 -9.58
CA PRO A 48 6.47 10.93 -10.96
C PRO A 48 5.41 10.60 -12.02
N LYS A 49 4.53 9.64 -11.75
CA LYS A 49 3.46 9.26 -12.67
C LYS A 49 2.42 10.37 -12.82
N LYS A 50 2.06 11.03 -11.71
CA LYS A 50 1.20 12.22 -11.73
C LYS A 50 1.82 13.34 -12.54
N ALA A 51 3.08 13.68 -12.22
CA ALA A 51 3.81 14.74 -12.92
C ALA A 51 3.90 14.48 -14.44
N PHE A 52 4.05 13.22 -14.85
CA PHE A 52 4.03 12.83 -16.25
C PHE A 52 2.68 13.09 -16.93
N PHE A 53 1.56 12.70 -16.32
CA PHE A 53 0.22 12.96 -16.88
C PHE A 53 -0.16 14.44 -16.85
N ASP A 54 0.25 15.18 -15.82
CA ASP A 54 0.09 16.63 -15.74
C ASP A 54 0.82 17.29 -16.93
N ARG A 55 2.03 16.81 -17.27
CA ARG A 55 2.78 17.29 -18.44
C ARG A 55 2.13 16.93 -19.77
N ILE A 56 1.61 15.72 -19.93
CA ILE A 56 0.85 15.35 -21.14
C ILE A 56 -0.35 16.29 -21.30
N THR A 57 -1.08 16.55 -20.21
CA THR A 57 -2.25 17.44 -20.24
C THR A 57 -1.87 18.89 -20.57
N GLN A 58 -0.71 19.37 -20.11
CA GLN A 58 -0.22 20.72 -20.47
C GLN A 58 0.17 20.84 -21.94
N VAL A 59 0.73 19.78 -22.53
CA VAL A 59 1.13 19.75 -23.95
C VAL A 59 -0.06 19.47 -24.87
N ALA A 60 -1.08 18.79 -24.36
CA ALA A 60 -2.32 18.52 -25.09
C ALA A 60 -3.09 19.84 -25.34
N MET A 61 -2.85 20.45 -26.49
CA MET A 61 -3.50 21.70 -26.91
C MET A 61 -4.96 21.51 -27.36
N SER A 62 -5.55 20.32 -27.18
CA SER A 62 -6.94 20.03 -27.52
C SER A 62 -7.67 19.20 -26.43
N PRO A 63 -8.99 19.42 -26.25
CA PRO A 63 -9.79 18.65 -25.28
C PRO A 63 -9.77 17.14 -25.52
N GLU A 64 -9.68 16.70 -26.78
CA GLU A 64 -9.64 15.29 -27.16
C GLU A 64 -8.38 14.59 -26.67
N LEU A 65 -7.21 15.26 -26.79
CA LEU A 65 -5.95 14.73 -26.30
C LEU A 65 -5.91 14.70 -24.76
N CYS A 66 -6.50 15.68 -24.09
CA CYS A 66 -6.68 15.66 -22.63
C CYS A 66 -7.54 14.46 -22.18
N ASN A 67 -8.61 14.14 -22.91
CA ASN A 67 -9.45 12.98 -22.63
C ASN A 67 -8.69 11.66 -22.79
N LEU A 68 -7.86 11.54 -23.83
CA LEU A 68 -6.98 10.38 -24.04
C LEU A 68 -5.94 10.24 -22.92
N ALA A 69 -5.37 11.36 -22.46
CA ALA A 69 -4.44 11.36 -21.32
C ALA A 69 -5.13 10.87 -20.03
N ALA A 70 -6.36 11.32 -19.78
CA ALA A 70 -7.17 10.87 -18.64
C ALA A 70 -7.55 9.38 -18.74
N LEU A 71 -7.84 8.88 -19.94
CA LEU A 71 -8.10 7.46 -20.17
C LEU A 71 -6.83 6.63 -19.95
N LEU A 72 -5.69 7.10 -20.46
CA LEU A 72 -4.39 6.46 -20.28
C LEU A 72 -3.99 6.40 -18.80
N ALA A 73 -4.23 7.47 -18.04
CA ALA A 73 -4.01 7.51 -16.59
C ALA A 73 -4.80 6.42 -15.86
N GLN A 74 -6.05 6.20 -16.27
CA GLN A 74 -6.97 5.23 -15.66
C GLN A 74 -6.81 3.82 -16.20
N SER A 75 -6.15 3.62 -17.34
CA SER A 75 -6.05 2.34 -18.05
C SER A 75 -5.55 1.20 -17.14
N ALA A 76 -4.56 1.47 -16.29
CA ALA A 76 -4.01 0.50 -15.34
C ALA A 76 -5.03 0.06 -14.27
N LEU A 77 -5.95 0.94 -13.89
CA LEU A 77 -7.03 0.64 -12.94
C LEU A 77 -8.16 -0.13 -13.63
N LEU A 78 -8.57 0.34 -14.82
CA LEU A 78 -9.63 -0.28 -15.63
C LEU A 78 -9.26 -1.70 -16.06
N ALA A 79 -7.97 -1.99 -16.23
CA ALA A 79 -7.47 -3.32 -16.56
C ALA A 79 -7.54 -4.32 -15.38
N LYS A 80 -7.84 -3.89 -14.15
CA LYS A 80 -7.90 -4.79 -12.99
C LYS A 80 -9.32 -5.30 -12.75
N ALA A 81 -9.40 -6.54 -12.29
CA ALA A 81 -10.65 -7.09 -11.79
C ALA A 81 -11.18 -6.22 -10.62
N PRO A 82 -12.50 -5.96 -10.52
CA PRO A 82 -13.07 -5.06 -9.51
C PRO A 82 -12.68 -5.39 -8.06
N ASN A 83 -12.58 -6.67 -7.71
CA ASN A 83 -12.17 -7.11 -6.37
C ASN A 83 -10.70 -6.79 -6.08
N THR A 84 -9.85 -6.87 -7.10
CA THR A 84 -8.42 -6.54 -7.00
C THR A 84 -8.25 -5.03 -6.81
N LEU A 85 -8.98 -4.24 -7.58
CA LEU A 85 -8.97 -2.77 -7.45
C LEU A 85 -9.39 -2.33 -6.05
N LYS A 86 -10.47 -2.90 -5.51
CA LYS A 86 -10.92 -2.62 -4.12
C LYS A 86 -9.85 -2.99 -3.08
N ALA A 87 -9.17 -4.11 -3.27
CA ALA A 87 -8.11 -4.54 -2.35
C ALA A 87 -6.92 -3.56 -2.38
N TYR A 88 -6.49 -3.12 -3.55
CA TYR A 88 -5.41 -2.15 -3.68
C TYR A 88 -5.78 -0.77 -3.12
N GLN A 89 -7.01 -0.31 -3.35
CA GLN A 89 -7.52 0.92 -2.74
C GLN A 89 -7.50 0.86 -1.21
N ALA A 90 -7.89 -0.27 -0.62
CA ALA A 90 -7.85 -0.45 0.83
C ALA A 90 -6.42 -0.39 1.37
N GLU A 91 -5.47 -1.06 0.71
CA GLU A 91 -4.05 -1.03 1.11
C GLU A 91 -3.44 0.38 0.97
N ASN A 92 -3.74 1.11 -0.11
CA ASN A 92 -3.26 2.49 -0.27
C ASN A 92 -3.81 3.44 0.80
N ARG A 93 -5.08 3.28 1.20
CA ARG A 93 -5.66 4.06 2.30
C ARG A 93 -4.95 3.81 3.63
N LEU A 94 -4.64 2.54 3.93
CA LEU A 94 -3.88 2.18 5.14
C LEU A 94 -2.48 2.81 5.13
N ARG A 95 -1.80 2.76 3.98
CA ARG A 95 -0.50 3.40 3.79
C ARG A 95 -0.56 4.90 4.03
N LYS A 96 -1.47 5.62 3.37
CA LYS A 96 -1.62 7.09 3.50
C LYS A 96 -1.93 7.50 4.94
N ALA A 97 -2.86 6.79 5.60
CA ALA A 97 -3.19 7.04 6.99
C ALA A 97 -1.99 6.84 7.93
N TRP A 98 -1.19 5.79 7.69
CA TRP A 98 0.02 5.53 8.47
C TRP A 98 1.10 6.60 8.23
N MET A 99 1.33 7.00 6.97
CA MET A 99 2.27 8.07 6.62
C MET A 99 1.88 9.40 7.25
N ALA A 100 0.60 9.78 7.16
CA ALA A 100 0.08 10.99 7.79
C ALA A 100 0.26 10.99 9.32
N LYS A 101 0.06 9.85 9.98
CA LYS A 101 0.29 9.71 11.44
C LYS A 101 1.77 9.87 11.81
N LYS A 102 2.69 9.59 10.89
CA LYS A 102 4.15 9.64 11.10
C LYS A 102 4.80 10.90 10.52
N ASP A 103 4.02 11.81 9.96
CA ASP A 103 4.49 13.00 9.25
C ASP A 103 5.53 12.67 8.16
N LEU A 104 5.28 11.59 7.42
CA LEU A 104 6.15 11.12 6.34
C LEU A 104 5.62 11.54 4.97
N PRO A 105 6.49 11.92 4.02
CA PRO A 105 6.08 12.23 2.65
C PRO A 105 5.62 10.96 1.92
N GLU A 106 4.75 11.09 0.91
CA GLU A 106 4.26 9.97 0.10
C GLU A 106 5.28 9.51 -0.97
N GLU A 107 6.51 9.22 -0.54
CA GLU A 107 7.64 8.81 -1.39
C GLU A 107 8.02 7.33 -1.23
N GLU A 108 8.93 6.84 -2.08
CA GLU A 108 9.39 5.44 -2.08
C GLU A 108 10.04 5.03 -0.75
N GLN A 109 10.80 5.94 -0.14
CA GLN A 109 11.49 5.70 1.12
C GLN A 109 10.47 5.48 2.25
N SER A 110 9.42 6.30 2.30
CA SER A 110 8.32 6.14 3.25
C SER A 110 7.55 4.84 3.02
N LEU A 111 7.43 4.39 1.76
CA LEU A 111 6.87 3.07 1.46
C LEU A 111 7.74 1.96 2.06
N LEU A 112 9.06 2.00 1.90
CA LEU A 112 9.95 0.98 2.47
C LEU A 112 9.79 0.88 4.00
N LEU A 113 9.70 2.03 4.68
CA LEU A 113 9.42 2.08 6.12
C LEU A 113 8.03 1.50 6.46
N TYR A 114 7.01 1.82 5.67
CA TYR A 114 5.67 1.25 5.83
C TYR A 114 5.66 -0.28 5.64
N LEU A 115 6.40 -0.80 4.66
CA LEU A 115 6.50 -2.23 4.40
C LEU A 115 7.23 -2.96 5.54
N ALA A 116 8.31 -2.39 6.06
CA ALA A 116 9.03 -2.92 7.22
C ALA A 116 8.16 -2.93 8.49
N HIS A 117 7.32 -1.92 8.67
CA HIS A 117 6.31 -1.90 9.74
C HIS A 117 5.23 -2.96 9.49
N ARG A 118 4.69 -3.05 8.27
CA ARG A 118 3.65 -4.03 7.91
C ARG A 118 4.14 -5.47 8.04
N SER A 119 5.40 -5.77 7.73
CA SER A 119 5.91 -7.14 7.84
C SER A 119 5.94 -7.69 9.26
N GLN A 120 5.87 -6.83 10.28
CA GLN A 120 5.78 -7.25 11.68
C GLN A 120 4.36 -7.71 12.06
N VAL A 121 3.34 -7.27 11.32
CA VAL A 121 1.92 -7.44 11.68
C VAL A 121 1.11 -8.24 10.67
N VAL A 122 1.60 -8.41 9.44
CA VAL A 122 0.90 -9.16 8.39
C VAL A 122 1.81 -10.16 7.67
N GLY A 123 1.20 -11.22 7.12
CA GLY A 123 1.90 -12.18 6.27
C GLY A 123 2.29 -11.64 4.90
N SER A 124 3.17 -12.36 4.21
CA SER A 124 3.77 -12.00 2.91
C SER A 124 2.76 -11.61 1.83
N GLY A 125 1.59 -12.28 1.77
CA GLY A 125 0.54 -11.97 0.80
C GLY A 125 -0.04 -10.55 0.95
N SER A 126 -0.12 -10.01 2.17
CA SER A 126 -0.58 -8.64 2.40
C SER A 126 0.51 -7.62 2.06
N ILE A 127 1.78 -7.96 2.29
CA ILE A 127 2.92 -7.14 1.87
C ILE A 127 2.95 -7.03 0.34
N ALA A 128 2.76 -8.14 -0.38
CA ALA A 128 2.69 -8.15 -1.83
C ALA A 128 1.55 -7.26 -2.36
N LYS A 129 0.39 -7.26 -1.70
CA LYS A 129 -0.72 -6.35 -2.03
C LYS A 129 -0.37 -4.89 -1.79
N ALA A 130 0.31 -4.56 -0.69
CA ALA A 130 0.73 -3.20 -0.39
C ALA A 130 1.74 -2.67 -1.43
N ILE A 131 2.69 -3.52 -1.86
CA ILE A 131 3.64 -3.18 -2.94
C ILE A 131 2.89 -2.98 -4.25
N ALA A 132 1.98 -3.90 -4.62
CA ALA A 132 1.21 -3.80 -5.87
C ALA A 132 0.23 -2.62 -5.88
N ALA A 133 -0.23 -2.19 -4.71
CA ALA A 133 -1.07 -1.00 -4.56
C ALA A 133 -0.26 0.31 -4.70
N PHE A 134 1.03 0.30 -4.37
CA PHE A 134 1.84 1.51 -4.44
C PHE A 134 1.87 2.05 -5.89
N ARG A 135 1.52 3.33 -6.05
CA ARG A 135 1.41 4.05 -7.35
C ARG A 135 0.30 3.57 -8.29
N MET A 136 -0.62 2.75 -7.77
CA MET A 136 -1.98 2.71 -8.30
C MET A 136 -2.77 3.89 -7.83
#